data_AF-A0A9P3GJ37-F1
#
_entry.id   AF-A0A9P3GJ37-F1
#
_cell.length_a   1.000
_cell.length_b   1.000
_cell.length_c   1.000
_cell.angle_alpha   90.00
_cell.angle_beta   90.00
_cell.angle_gamma   90.00
#
_symmetry.space_group_name_H-M   'P 1'
#
loop_
_entity.id
_entity.type
_entity.pdbx_description
1 polymer ?
#
loop_
_entity_poly.entity_id
_entity_poly.type
_entity_poly.pdbx_seq_one_letter_code
_entity_poly.pdbx_strand_id
1 'polypeptide(L)'
;MSIEELLRTFNDVLGTDVQITDPGVRNCLEYFVKEPAADDDLFEGEHSVTDSSRSAQSIHPIDLGQVYAYWRTVKDGDFADLIRNLEDRRAADKAMRHNAVQGTYIRNALLPPRRVWDLFSNRVIPFYVIAHSDESIRIPRTIKTVSHSWCHPDNRYEVQTPINNYQWPVPIPIIPGNEHAPGDSHNAALLDRVRVELLNLGAEYAWLDVLCIRQKGLQQHEAQRVEEWKTDIPMIGRIYNARLPCVTYFNGLGLPLQLDDATLRSETHWLNRVWTLQEGTEEWLPGGLTDAVLGSDDARTFFQETIKSSMSRDRTAAVAAIQQRHCTTELDRVHGLAYVLGCETLPIYDLDVTPDDAWVLLLKHLRPFPRTYIALLHMQWNPSSTSLLPSFEELKMAIAGLSVKQWSTSSCDTRLSIVEPSQGESRPGTYIHEAEFLGELSVSQPWPGGDCSPSLDLFFPTNRYKYRILRSIPSRHQVQCGGSLLGGLTRR
;
A
#
# COMPACT_ATOMS: atom_id res chain seq x y z
N MET A 1 -15.10 -36.65 -8.50
CA MET A 1 -15.84 -36.54 -7.23
C MET A 1 -17.21 -36.00 -7.57
N SER A 2 -18.27 -36.65 -7.10
CA SER A 2 -19.66 -36.16 -7.24
C SER A 2 -19.94 -35.01 -6.26
N ILE A 3 -21.01 -34.25 -6.49
CA ILE A 3 -21.43 -33.16 -5.59
C ILE A 3 -21.80 -33.71 -4.21
N GLU A 4 -22.38 -34.90 -4.15
CA GLU A 4 -22.76 -35.58 -2.91
C GLU A 4 -21.54 -36.04 -2.10
N GLU A 5 -20.50 -36.55 -2.76
CA GLU A 5 -19.22 -36.88 -2.12
C GLU A 5 -18.51 -35.62 -1.62
N LEU A 6 -18.59 -34.53 -2.37
CA LEU A 6 -18.01 -33.24 -2.01
C LEU A 6 -18.69 -32.68 -0.75
N LEU A 7 -20.03 -32.62 -0.74
CA LEU A 7 -20.80 -32.17 0.42
C LEU A 7 -20.51 -33.02 1.65
N ARG A 8 -20.46 -34.35 1.49
CA ARG A 8 -20.10 -35.26 2.59
C ARG A 8 -18.73 -34.93 3.17
N THR A 9 -17.74 -34.75 2.29
CA THR A 9 -16.38 -34.36 2.70
C THR A 9 -16.39 -33.03 3.46
N PHE A 10 -17.13 -32.04 2.98
CA PHE A 10 -17.23 -30.74 3.65
C PHE A 10 -17.94 -30.82 4.99
N ASN A 11 -19.02 -31.58 5.10
CA ASN A 11 -19.71 -31.85 6.36
C ASN A 11 -18.78 -32.51 7.38
N ASP A 12 -18.02 -33.52 6.95
CA ASP A 12 -17.05 -34.21 7.81
C ASP A 12 -15.95 -33.25 8.32
N VAL A 13 -15.45 -32.37 7.44
CA VAL A 13 -14.38 -31.40 7.78
C VAL A 13 -14.89 -30.23 8.64
N LEU A 14 -16.08 -29.72 8.34
CA LEU A 14 -16.64 -28.53 8.99
C LEU A 14 -17.49 -28.84 10.23
N GLY A 15 -17.80 -30.12 10.45
CA GLY A 15 -18.70 -30.56 11.53
C GLY A 15 -20.14 -30.11 11.30
N THR A 16 -20.59 -30.08 10.04
CA THR A 16 -21.95 -29.67 9.65
C THR A 16 -22.79 -30.86 9.21
N ASP A 17 -24.11 -30.71 9.20
CA ASP A 17 -25.09 -31.74 8.82
C ASP A 17 -25.97 -31.32 7.63
N VAL A 18 -25.48 -30.38 6.82
CA VAL A 18 -26.17 -29.83 5.63
C VAL A 18 -26.52 -30.96 4.67
N GLN A 19 -27.78 -31.04 4.25
CA GLN A 19 -28.26 -32.06 3.34
C GLN A 19 -28.25 -31.56 1.90
N ILE A 20 -27.96 -32.44 0.94
CA ILE A 20 -28.01 -32.10 -0.49
C ILE A 20 -29.43 -31.69 -0.94
N THR A 21 -30.45 -32.07 -0.18
CA THR A 21 -31.85 -31.74 -0.39
C THR A 21 -32.25 -30.38 0.17
N ASP A 22 -31.38 -29.74 0.96
CA ASP A 22 -31.67 -28.41 1.49
C ASP A 22 -31.74 -27.40 0.33
N PRO A 23 -32.67 -26.42 0.39
CA PRO A 23 -32.87 -25.48 -0.71
C PRO A 23 -31.57 -24.78 -1.11
N GLY A 24 -31.20 -24.87 -2.40
CA GLY A 24 -30.04 -24.16 -2.96
C GLY A 24 -28.67 -24.84 -2.78
N VAL A 25 -28.52 -25.84 -1.91
CA VAL A 25 -27.22 -26.48 -1.61
C VAL A 25 -26.55 -27.08 -2.85
N ARG A 26 -27.27 -27.90 -3.62
CA ARG A 26 -26.74 -28.49 -4.87
C ARG A 26 -26.30 -27.40 -5.85
N ASN A 27 -27.15 -26.39 -6.04
CA ASN A 27 -26.88 -25.29 -6.97
C ASN A 27 -25.61 -24.54 -6.56
N CYS A 28 -25.41 -24.27 -5.26
CA CYS A 28 -24.22 -23.61 -4.75
C CYS A 28 -22.95 -24.43 -5.00
N LEU A 29 -22.95 -25.73 -4.69
CA LEU A 29 -21.79 -26.59 -4.94
C LEU A 29 -21.49 -26.71 -6.44
N GLU A 30 -22.51 -26.85 -7.28
CA GLU A 30 -22.33 -26.86 -8.73
C GLU A 30 -21.77 -25.53 -9.25
N TYR A 31 -22.24 -24.41 -8.70
CA TYR A 31 -21.73 -23.08 -9.03
C TYR A 31 -20.25 -22.95 -8.67
N PHE A 32 -19.85 -23.32 -7.44
CA PHE A 32 -18.45 -23.25 -7.01
C PHE A 32 -17.53 -24.21 -7.76
N VAL A 33 -18.03 -25.38 -8.18
CA VAL A 33 -17.26 -26.32 -9.02
C VAL A 33 -17.08 -25.79 -10.44
N LYS A 34 -18.08 -25.06 -10.96
CA LYS A 34 -18.05 -24.53 -12.33
C LYS A 34 -17.30 -23.21 -12.45
N GLU A 35 -17.31 -22.36 -11.42
CA GLU A 35 -16.57 -21.09 -11.43
C GLU A 35 -15.06 -21.38 -11.53
N PRO A 36 -14.44 -21.14 -12.70
CA PRO A 36 -13.00 -21.03 -12.76
C PRO A 36 -12.65 -19.69 -12.12
N ALA A 37 -11.87 -19.68 -11.03
CA ALA A 37 -11.44 -18.50 -10.28
C ALA A 37 -11.58 -17.18 -11.06
N ALA A 38 -12.76 -16.56 -10.95
CA ALA A 38 -13.25 -15.60 -11.93
C ALA A 38 -12.71 -14.20 -11.60
N ASP A 39 -11.42 -14.01 -11.84
CA ASP A 39 -10.76 -12.70 -11.75
C ASP A 39 -10.35 -12.17 -13.14
N ASP A 40 -10.58 -12.93 -14.22
CA ASP A 40 -10.18 -12.59 -15.59
C ASP A 40 -11.15 -11.62 -16.32
N ASP A 41 -12.30 -11.26 -15.75
CA ASP A 41 -13.36 -10.46 -16.41
C ASP A 41 -13.15 -8.92 -16.36
N LEU A 42 -11.90 -8.46 -16.31
CA LEU A 42 -11.58 -7.03 -16.35
C LEU A 42 -11.21 -6.49 -17.74
N PHE A 43 -11.20 -7.31 -18.78
CA PHE A 43 -10.93 -6.89 -20.16
C PHE A 43 -12.00 -7.38 -21.16
N GLU A 44 -13.18 -6.77 -21.14
CA GLU A 44 -13.98 -6.64 -22.36
C GLU A 44 -13.51 -5.38 -23.11
N GLY A 45 -12.37 -5.51 -23.81
CA GLY A 45 -11.84 -4.52 -24.72
C GLY A 45 -11.86 -5.06 -26.14
N GLU A 46 -12.52 -4.35 -27.05
CA GLU A 46 -12.79 -4.67 -28.46
C GLU A 46 -11.58 -5.17 -29.26
N HIS A 47 -11.29 -6.48 -29.27
CA HIS A 47 -10.56 -7.11 -30.37
C HIS A 47 -11.32 -8.35 -30.85
N SER A 48 -12.27 -8.08 -31.74
CA SER A 48 -12.80 -9.04 -32.71
C SER A 48 -11.66 -9.58 -33.57
N VAL A 49 -11.12 -10.74 -33.20
CA VAL A 49 -10.52 -11.67 -34.15
C VAL A 49 -11.08 -13.04 -33.85
N THR A 50 -11.97 -13.48 -34.73
CA THR A 50 -12.54 -14.82 -34.79
C THR A 50 -11.41 -15.84 -35.03
N ASP A 51 -11.02 -16.57 -34.00
CA ASP A 51 -10.38 -17.87 -34.18
C ASP A 51 -11.29 -18.97 -33.63
N SER A 52 -12.13 -19.48 -34.54
CA SER A 52 -13.09 -20.55 -34.34
C SER A 52 -12.39 -21.91 -34.29
N SER A 53 -11.49 -22.10 -33.32
CA SER A 53 -10.71 -23.34 -33.17
C SER A 53 -10.33 -23.65 -31.71
N ARG A 54 -11.26 -23.45 -30.76
CA ARG A 54 -11.14 -24.02 -29.39
C ARG A 54 -12.40 -24.82 -29.01
N SER A 55 -12.65 -25.90 -29.74
CA SER A 55 -13.50 -26.99 -29.24
C SER A 55 -12.62 -28.09 -28.64
N ALA A 56 -12.12 -27.83 -27.44
CA ALA A 56 -11.66 -28.87 -26.53
C ALA A 56 -11.90 -28.34 -25.11
N GLN A 57 -12.94 -28.83 -24.44
CA GLN A 57 -13.12 -28.67 -23.01
C GLN A 57 -11.87 -29.26 -22.33
N SER A 58 -10.89 -28.41 -21.97
CA SER A 58 -9.90 -28.80 -20.97
C SER A 58 -10.66 -28.93 -19.67
N ILE A 59 -10.94 -30.17 -19.27
CA ILE A 59 -11.46 -30.47 -17.95
C ILE A 59 -10.32 -30.13 -16.98
N HIS A 60 -10.27 -28.88 -16.53
CA HIS A 60 -9.40 -28.54 -15.41
C HIS A 60 -9.88 -29.37 -14.21
N PRO A 61 -8.98 -30.10 -13.53
CA PRO A 61 -9.35 -30.82 -12.32
C PRO A 61 -9.92 -29.81 -11.31
N ILE A 62 -11.03 -30.20 -10.65
CA ILE A 62 -11.72 -29.36 -9.66
C ILE A 62 -10.72 -28.95 -8.57
N ASP A 63 -10.58 -27.64 -8.35
CA ASP A 63 -9.81 -27.15 -7.21
C ASP A 63 -10.64 -27.25 -5.93
N LEU A 64 -10.50 -28.36 -5.22
CA LEU A 64 -11.21 -28.62 -3.96
C LEU A 64 -10.93 -27.54 -2.90
N GLY A 65 -9.73 -26.95 -2.88
CA GLY A 65 -9.40 -25.88 -1.97
C GLY A 65 -10.24 -24.64 -2.25
N GLN A 66 -10.38 -24.28 -3.53
CA GLN A 66 -11.16 -23.13 -3.94
C GLN A 66 -12.65 -23.31 -3.61
N VAL A 67 -13.20 -24.49 -3.90
CA VAL A 67 -14.60 -24.81 -3.59
C VAL A 67 -14.84 -24.82 -2.08
N TYR A 68 -13.90 -25.40 -1.32
CA TYR A 68 -13.96 -25.40 0.15
C TYR A 68 -13.90 -23.99 0.73
N ALA A 69 -13.08 -23.09 0.18
CA ALA A 69 -12.98 -21.70 0.61
C ALA A 69 -14.32 -20.98 0.51
N TYR A 70 -14.99 -21.08 -0.64
CA TYR A 70 -16.31 -20.48 -0.84
C TYR A 70 -17.35 -21.13 0.07
N TRP A 71 -17.37 -22.46 0.13
CA TRP A 71 -18.33 -23.20 0.96
C TRP A 71 -18.22 -22.87 2.44
N ARG A 72 -17.00 -22.76 3.00
CA ARG A 72 -16.84 -22.48 4.44
C ARG A 72 -17.27 -21.08 4.84
N THR A 73 -17.19 -20.09 3.95
CA THR A 73 -17.56 -18.70 4.24
C THR A 73 -19.08 -18.52 4.30
N VAL A 74 -19.82 -19.43 3.70
CA VAL A 74 -21.26 -19.30 3.42
C VAL A 74 -22.11 -20.39 4.05
N LYS A 75 -21.47 -21.38 4.70
CA LYS A 75 -22.10 -22.58 5.28
C LYS A 75 -23.21 -22.30 6.29
N ASP A 76 -23.18 -21.15 6.96
CA ASP A 76 -24.15 -20.74 7.98
C ASP A 76 -25.25 -19.82 7.41
N GLY A 77 -25.27 -19.62 6.09
CA GLY A 77 -26.19 -18.72 5.38
C GLY A 77 -27.37 -19.43 4.72
N ASP A 78 -28.25 -18.62 4.11
CA ASP A 78 -29.34 -19.14 3.27
C ASP A 78 -28.80 -19.50 1.87
N PHE A 79 -28.66 -20.80 1.61
CA PHE A 79 -28.17 -21.32 0.34
C PHE A 79 -29.09 -21.03 -0.85
N ALA A 80 -30.39 -20.75 -0.64
CA ALA A 80 -31.31 -20.45 -1.73
C ALA A 80 -30.96 -19.12 -2.43
N ASP A 81 -30.50 -18.14 -1.64
CA ASP A 81 -30.18 -16.79 -2.10
C ASP A 81 -28.69 -16.53 -2.24
N LEU A 82 -27.86 -17.50 -1.85
CA LEU A 82 -26.42 -17.32 -1.70
C LEU A 82 -25.70 -16.91 -3.00
N ILE A 83 -25.98 -17.60 -4.12
CA ILE A 83 -25.34 -17.30 -5.40
C ILE A 83 -25.63 -15.85 -5.80
N ARG A 84 -26.90 -15.45 -5.73
CA ARG A 84 -27.33 -14.08 -6.02
C ARG A 84 -26.61 -13.08 -5.13
N ASN A 85 -26.53 -13.34 -3.82
CA ASN A 85 -25.82 -12.47 -2.88
C ASN A 85 -24.32 -12.37 -3.20
N LEU A 86 -23.66 -13.45 -3.65
CA LEU A 86 -22.26 -13.42 -4.06
C LEU A 86 -22.06 -12.63 -5.35
N GLU A 87 -22.96 -12.79 -6.33
CA GLU A 87 -22.95 -12.02 -7.58
C GLU A 87 -23.16 -10.52 -7.31
N ASP A 88 -24.10 -10.17 -6.43
CA ASP A 88 -24.36 -8.79 -6.01
C ASP A 88 -23.12 -8.18 -5.33
N ARG A 89 -22.46 -8.94 -4.43
CA ARG A 89 -21.21 -8.50 -3.78
C ARG A 89 -20.05 -8.35 -4.77
N ARG A 90 -19.94 -9.25 -5.75
CA ARG A 90 -18.93 -9.18 -6.83
C ARG A 90 -19.14 -7.93 -7.68
N ALA A 91 -20.40 -7.66 -8.07
CA ALA A 91 -20.77 -6.47 -8.82
C ALA A 91 -20.50 -5.18 -8.01
N ALA A 92 -20.83 -5.18 -6.71
CA ALA A 92 -20.57 -4.08 -5.81
C ALA A 92 -19.06 -3.81 -5.63
N ASP A 93 -18.21 -4.83 -5.46
CA ASP A 93 -16.76 -4.67 -5.38
C ASP A 93 -16.19 -4.09 -6.70
N LYS A 94 -16.65 -4.60 -7.87
CA LYS A 94 -16.25 -4.07 -9.18
C LYS A 94 -16.64 -2.59 -9.33
N ALA A 95 -17.88 -2.24 -8.98
CA ALA A 95 -18.36 -0.85 -9.01
C ALA A 95 -17.58 0.04 -8.02
N MET A 96 -17.30 -0.44 -6.81
CA MET A 96 -16.55 0.28 -5.79
C MET A 96 -15.14 0.63 -6.27
N ARG A 97 -14.42 -0.35 -6.86
CA ARG A 97 -13.06 -0.13 -7.37
C ARG A 97 -13.03 0.78 -8.60
N HIS A 98 -14.00 0.61 -9.51
CA HIS A 98 -14.15 1.49 -10.67
C HIS A 98 -14.39 2.94 -10.25
N ASN A 99 -15.33 3.17 -9.31
CA ASN A 99 -15.69 4.51 -8.83
C ASN A 99 -14.64 5.15 -7.91
N ALA A 100 -13.70 4.35 -7.38
CA ALA A 100 -12.64 4.86 -6.53
C ALA A 100 -11.55 5.60 -7.29
N VAL A 101 -11.41 5.36 -8.60
CA VAL A 101 -10.40 6.01 -9.44
C VAL A 101 -11.06 7.11 -10.27
N GLN A 102 -10.45 8.30 -10.29
CA GLN A 102 -10.87 9.42 -11.11
C GLN A 102 -9.66 10.02 -11.82
N GLY A 103 -9.50 9.71 -13.11
CA GLY A 103 -8.33 10.13 -13.88
C GLY A 103 -7.05 9.54 -13.28
N THR A 104 -6.16 10.39 -12.76
CA THR A 104 -4.84 9.98 -12.24
C THR A 104 -4.80 9.83 -10.71
N TYR A 105 -5.95 9.77 -10.03
CA TYR A 105 -5.96 9.62 -8.57
C TYR A 105 -7.09 8.72 -8.06
N ILE A 106 -6.87 8.20 -6.86
CA ILE A 106 -7.77 7.40 -6.05
C ILE A 106 -8.50 8.33 -5.09
N ARG A 107 -9.80 8.53 -5.33
CA ARG A 107 -10.70 9.36 -4.52
C ARG A 107 -11.03 8.71 -3.17
N ASN A 108 -11.08 7.38 -3.11
CA ASN A 108 -11.38 6.64 -1.89
C ASN A 108 -10.17 5.81 -1.45
N ALA A 109 -9.33 6.37 -0.58
CA ALA A 109 -8.16 5.69 -0.03
C ALA A 109 -8.50 4.65 1.07
N LEU A 110 -9.77 4.23 1.17
CA LEU A 110 -10.23 3.27 2.18
C LEU A 110 -10.67 1.93 1.59
N LEU A 111 -10.50 1.70 0.28
CA LEU A 111 -10.82 0.42 -0.36
C LEU A 111 -10.24 -0.78 0.41
N PRO A 112 -11.01 -1.86 0.62
CA PRO A 112 -10.47 -3.09 1.15
C PRO A 112 -9.49 -3.73 0.15
N PRO A 113 -8.62 -4.66 0.61
CA PRO A 113 -7.77 -5.41 -0.30
C PRO A 113 -8.62 -6.13 -1.35
N ARG A 114 -8.06 -6.39 -2.54
CA ARG A 114 -8.76 -7.14 -3.60
C ARG A 114 -8.95 -8.60 -3.21
N ARG A 115 -7.94 -9.16 -2.56
CA ARG A 115 -7.80 -10.58 -2.29
C ARG A 115 -7.24 -10.80 -0.88
N VAL A 116 -7.56 -11.95 -0.31
CA VAL A 116 -7.02 -12.43 0.96
C VAL A 116 -6.67 -13.90 0.84
N TRP A 117 -5.68 -14.35 1.59
CA TRP A 117 -5.33 -15.76 1.71
C TRP A 117 -6.18 -16.40 2.81
N ASP A 118 -7.08 -17.29 2.43
CA ASP A 118 -7.78 -18.18 3.35
C ASP A 118 -6.84 -19.31 3.77
N LEU A 119 -6.47 -19.31 5.05
CA LEU A 119 -5.50 -20.24 5.62
C LEU A 119 -6.10 -21.64 5.78
N PHE A 120 -7.43 -21.79 5.84
CA PHE A 120 -8.01 -23.14 5.95
C PHE A 120 -8.03 -23.86 4.60
N SER A 121 -8.41 -23.16 3.53
CA SER A 121 -8.40 -23.73 2.17
C SER A 121 -7.02 -23.71 1.51
N ASN A 122 -6.09 -22.91 2.03
CA ASN A 122 -4.82 -22.58 1.39
C ASN A 122 -5.02 -21.98 -0.01
N ARG A 123 -6.00 -21.07 -0.14
CA ARG A 123 -6.30 -20.37 -1.39
C ARG A 123 -6.45 -18.88 -1.17
N VAL A 124 -6.03 -18.13 -2.16
CA VAL A 124 -6.30 -16.70 -2.28
C VAL A 124 -7.67 -16.55 -2.89
N ILE A 125 -8.55 -15.87 -2.17
CA ILE A 125 -9.94 -15.64 -2.59
C ILE A 125 -10.23 -14.14 -2.68
N PRO A 126 -11.18 -13.73 -3.53
CA PRO A 126 -11.61 -12.34 -3.56
C PRO A 126 -12.18 -11.88 -2.22
N PHE A 127 -11.90 -10.64 -1.83
CA PHE A 127 -12.33 -10.11 -0.54
C PHE A 127 -13.84 -10.07 -0.38
N TYR A 128 -14.59 -9.86 -1.47
CA TYR A 128 -16.06 -9.81 -1.44
C TYR A 128 -16.70 -11.12 -0.95
N VAL A 129 -15.99 -12.25 -1.04
CA VAL A 129 -16.47 -13.56 -0.54
C VAL A 129 -16.64 -13.52 0.97
N ILE A 130 -15.69 -12.89 1.68
CA ILE A 130 -15.66 -12.79 3.15
C ILE A 130 -16.28 -11.48 3.69
N ALA A 131 -16.73 -10.61 2.79
CA ALA A 131 -17.43 -9.37 3.15
C ALA A 131 -18.89 -9.68 3.49
N HIS A 132 -19.30 -9.48 4.74
CA HIS A 132 -20.64 -9.83 5.22
C HIS A 132 -21.69 -8.71 5.10
N SER A 133 -21.37 -7.55 4.49
CA SER A 133 -22.32 -6.45 4.32
C SER A 133 -22.04 -5.64 3.05
N ASP A 134 -23.10 -5.09 2.44
CA ASP A 134 -23.11 -4.37 1.15
C ASP A 134 -22.17 -3.14 1.07
N GLU A 135 -21.60 -2.70 2.19
CA GLU A 135 -20.73 -1.51 2.27
C GLU A 135 -19.39 -1.74 2.98
N SER A 136 -18.89 -2.98 3.14
CA SER A 136 -17.77 -3.21 4.09
C SER A 136 -16.40 -2.69 3.63
N ILE A 137 -16.21 -1.38 3.68
CA ILE A 137 -14.94 -0.65 3.81
C ILE A 137 -14.16 -1.12 5.06
N ARG A 138 -14.87 -1.73 6.01
CA ARG A 138 -14.32 -2.30 7.22
C ARG A 138 -13.71 -3.67 6.96
N ILE A 139 -12.41 -3.78 7.22
CA ILE A 139 -11.66 -5.03 7.13
C ILE A 139 -11.98 -5.89 8.37
N PRO A 140 -12.44 -7.15 8.19
CA PRO A 140 -12.70 -8.07 9.30
C PRO A 140 -11.49 -8.27 10.21
N ARG A 141 -11.72 -8.38 11.53
CA ARG A 141 -10.65 -8.66 12.52
C ARG A 141 -10.10 -10.09 12.45
N THR A 142 -10.77 -10.98 11.73
CA THR A 142 -10.33 -12.34 11.43
C THR A 142 -9.15 -12.36 10.45
N ILE A 143 -8.89 -11.24 9.75
CA ILE A 143 -7.72 -11.06 8.90
C ILE A 143 -6.52 -10.65 9.75
N LYS A 144 -5.41 -11.36 9.56
CA LYS A 144 -4.08 -10.94 10.00
C LYS A 144 -3.30 -10.36 8.83
N THR A 145 -2.39 -9.45 9.10
CA THR A 145 -1.46 -8.96 8.09
C THR A 145 -0.13 -9.68 8.24
N VAL A 146 0.56 -9.89 7.12
CA VAL A 146 1.92 -10.38 7.10
C VAL A 146 2.77 -9.31 6.45
N SER A 147 3.77 -8.83 7.16
CA SER A 147 4.78 -7.94 6.61
C SER A 147 6.09 -8.71 6.54
N HIS A 148 6.84 -8.53 5.46
CA HIS A 148 8.12 -9.23 5.32
C HIS A 148 9.11 -8.39 4.53
N SER A 149 10.39 -8.65 4.74
CA SER A 149 11.41 -8.11 3.85
C SER A 149 11.53 -8.95 2.58
N TRP A 150 11.88 -8.28 1.49
CA TRP A 150 12.15 -8.95 0.22
C TRP A 150 13.61 -9.40 0.19
N CYS A 151 13.84 -10.69 -0.09
CA CYS A 151 15.18 -11.19 -0.35
C CYS A 151 15.69 -10.70 -1.72
N HIS A 152 17.02 -10.61 -1.87
CA HIS A 152 17.64 -10.31 -3.16
C HIS A 152 17.14 -11.29 -4.24
N PRO A 153 16.99 -10.88 -5.52
CA PRO A 153 16.58 -11.79 -6.60
C PRO A 153 17.38 -13.10 -6.66
N ASP A 154 18.69 -13.03 -6.39
CA ASP A 154 19.57 -14.22 -6.38
C ASP A 154 19.32 -15.16 -5.18
N ASN A 155 18.61 -14.67 -4.16
CA ASN A 155 18.30 -15.39 -2.92
C ASN A 155 16.81 -15.75 -2.81
N ARG A 156 16.10 -15.83 -3.94
CA ARG A 156 14.69 -16.25 -3.99
C ARG A 156 14.36 -17.00 -5.28
N TYR A 157 13.28 -17.77 -5.24
CA TYR A 157 12.68 -18.43 -6.39
C TYR A 157 11.34 -17.79 -6.75
N GLU A 158 11.00 -17.79 -8.03
CA GLU A 158 9.68 -17.39 -8.54
C GLU A 158 8.82 -18.65 -8.72
N VAL A 159 7.86 -18.88 -7.81
CA VAL A 159 7.20 -20.18 -7.63
C VAL A 159 5.76 -20.16 -8.11
N GLN A 160 5.41 -21.11 -8.98
CA GLN A 160 4.02 -21.33 -9.39
C GLN A 160 3.28 -22.13 -8.33
N THR A 161 2.18 -21.59 -7.79
CA THR A 161 1.47 -22.21 -6.67
C THR A 161 -0.03 -22.29 -6.91
N PRO A 162 -0.70 -23.38 -6.47
CA PRO A 162 -2.16 -23.43 -6.49
C PRO A 162 -2.78 -22.41 -5.51
N ILE A 163 -2.02 -21.86 -4.57
CA ILE A 163 -2.53 -20.90 -3.58
C ILE A 163 -3.16 -19.69 -4.26
N ASN A 164 -2.54 -19.14 -5.32
CA ASN A 164 -3.09 -18.05 -6.12
C ASN A 164 -3.62 -18.53 -7.48
N ASN A 165 -4.06 -19.79 -7.55
CA ASN A 165 -4.54 -20.43 -8.77
C ASN A 165 -3.57 -20.30 -9.96
N TYR A 166 -2.26 -20.32 -9.69
CA TYR A 166 -1.21 -20.21 -10.72
C TYR A 166 -1.30 -18.93 -11.58
N GLN A 167 -1.97 -17.88 -11.09
CA GLN A 167 -2.19 -16.65 -11.87
C GLN A 167 -0.91 -15.82 -12.02
N TRP A 168 0.00 -15.88 -11.04
CA TRP A 168 1.34 -15.26 -11.09
C TRP A 168 2.36 -16.08 -10.28
N PRO A 169 3.66 -16.00 -10.59
CA PRO A 169 4.69 -16.56 -9.73
C PRO A 169 4.75 -15.82 -8.39
N VAL A 170 5.06 -16.55 -7.32
CA VAL A 170 5.25 -16.00 -5.97
C VAL A 170 6.74 -15.98 -5.64
N PRO A 171 7.33 -14.82 -5.33
CA PRO A 171 8.74 -14.72 -4.94
C PRO A 171 8.94 -15.28 -3.52
N ILE A 172 9.69 -16.37 -3.40
CA ILE A 172 9.90 -17.12 -2.15
C ILE A 172 11.39 -17.21 -1.82
N PRO A 173 11.83 -16.85 -0.60
CA PRO A 173 13.23 -16.94 -0.19
C PRO A 173 13.83 -18.34 -0.34
N ILE A 174 15.11 -18.39 -0.73
CA ILE A 174 15.93 -19.61 -0.66
C ILE A 174 16.26 -19.88 0.81
N ILE A 175 16.03 -21.11 1.26
CA ILE A 175 16.35 -21.52 2.62
C ILE A 175 17.84 -21.95 2.66
N PRO A 176 18.69 -21.32 3.49
CA PRO A 176 20.10 -21.67 3.60
C PRO A 176 20.31 -23.16 3.93
N GLY A 177 21.30 -23.78 3.28
CA GLY A 177 21.61 -25.20 3.46
C GLY A 177 20.76 -26.15 2.63
N ASN A 178 19.87 -25.63 1.78
CA ASN A 178 19.02 -26.45 0.89
C ASN A 178 19.01 -25.95 -0.56
N GLU A 179 20.11 -25.34 -0.99
CA GLU A 179 20.29 -24.69 -2.29
C GLU A 179 20.19 -25.65 -3.49
N HIS A 180 20.27 -26.98 -3.26
CA HIS A 180 20.34 -28.00 -4.31
C HIS A 180 19.07 -28.87 -4.39
N ALA A 181 18.06 -28.61 -3.56
CA ALA A 181 16.79 -29.31 -3.66
C ALA A 181 15.90 -28.70 -4.76
N PRO A 182 15.13 -29.53 -5.51
CA PRO A 182 14.26 -29.05 -6.58
C PRO A 182 13.20 -28.07 -6.04
N GLY A 183 13.10 -26.91 -6.71
CA GLY A 183 12.44 -25.70 -6.20
C GLY A 183 10.96 -25.81 -5.88
N ASP A 184 10.18 -26.64 -6.58
CA ASP A 184 8.72 -26.61 -6.44
C ASP A 184 8.23 -27.25 -5.12
N SER A 185 8.90 -28.30 -4.63
CA SER A 185 8.43 -29.03 -3.44
C SER A 185 8.79 -28.35 -2.10
N HIS A 186 9.92 -27.63 -2.03
CA HIS A 186 10.37 -27.01 -0.77
C HIS A 186 9.91 -25.57 -0.60
N ASN A 187 9.69 -24.83 -1.68
CA ASN A 187 9.15 -23.47 -1.58
C ASN A 187 7.67 -23.48 -1.20
N ALA A 188 6.93 -24.49 -1.66
CA ALA A 188 5.59 -24.81 -1.12
C ALA A 188 5.65 -25.05 0.40
N ALA A 189 6.68 -25.78 0.88
CA ALA A 189 6.88 -26.03 2.31
C ALA A 189 7.19 -24.76 3.12
N LEU A 190 7.72 -23.68 2.52
CA LEU A 190 7.88 -22.41 3.22
C LEU A 190 6.53 -21.72 3.44
N LEU A 191 5.70 -21.61 2.40
CA LEU A 191 4.35 -21.05 2.53
C LEU A 191 3.49 -21.89 3.48
N ASP A 192 3.62 -23.21 3.47
CA ASP A 192 2.94 -24.09 4.43
C ASP A 192 3.41 -23.85 5.87
N ARG A 193 4.70 -23.57 6.10
CA ARG A 193 5.20 -23.20 7.45
C ARG A 193 4.62 -21.86 7.91
N VAL A 194 4.64 -20.84 7.05
CA VAL A 194 4.02 -19.55 7.34
C VAL A 194 2.53 -19.73 7.64
N ARG A 195 1.84 -20.54 6.84
CA ARG A 195 0.42 -20.88 7.05
C ARG A 195 0.18 -21.52 8.42
N VAL A 196 0.97 -22.54 8.78
CA VAL A 196 0.85 -23.22 10.08
C VAL A 196 1.12 -22.26 11.24
N GLU A 197 2.13 -21.39 11.12
CA GLU A 197 2.43 -20.35 12.11
C GLU A 197 1.22 -19.41 12.30
N LEU A 198 0.65 -18.91 11.20
CA LEU A 198 -0.53 -18.03 11.24
C LEU A 198 -1.77 -18.74 11.82
N LEU A 199 -2.01 -20.01 11.45
CA LEU A 199 -3.10 -20.81 12.01
C LEU A 199 -2.94 -21.02 13.52
N ASN A 200 -1.72 -21.27 14.00
CA ASN A 200 -1.44 -21.40 15.44
C ASN A 200 -1.65 -20.08 16.19
N LEU A 201 -1.51 -18.93 15.51
CA LEU A 201 -1.85 -17.61 16.04
C LEU A 201 -3.36 -17.28 15.96
N GLY A 202 -4.19 -18.25 15.55
CA GLY A 202 -5.64 -18.11 15.43
C GLY A 202 -6.08 -17.27 14.23
N ALA A 203 -5.25 -17.12 13.20
CA ALA A 203 -5.64 -16.48 11.96
C ALA A 203 -6.52 -17.41 11.13
N GLU A 204 -7.62 -16.89 10.60
CA GLU A 204 -8.43 -17.59 9.58
C GLU A 204 -8.05 -17.12 8.18
N TYR A 205 -7.86 -15.81 8.05
CA TYR A 205 -7.46 -15.15 6.82
C TYR A 205 -6.17 -14.37 7.05
N ALA A 206 -5.35 -14.27 6.02
CA ALA A 206 -4.16 -13.44 6.02
C ALA A 206 -4.14 -12.54 4.78
N TRP A 207 -3.56 -11.36 4.92
CA TRP A 207 -3.12 -10.56 3.79
C TRP A 207 -1.60 -10.58 3.73
N LEU A 208 -1.09 -11.08 2.61
CA LEU A 208 0.32 -11.21 2.29
C LEU A 208 0.48 -10.71 0.85
N ASP A 209 1.20 -9.61 0.65
CA ASP A 209 1.35 -8.90 -0.63
C ASP A 209 1.74 -9.82 -1.81
N VAL A 210 2.73 -10.70 -1.62
CA VAL A 210 3.18 -11.64 -2.68
C VAL A 210 2.11 -12.63 -3.12
N LEU A 211 1.11 -12.90 -2.27
CA LEU A 211 -0.06 -13.73 -2.57
C LEU A 211 -1.31 -12.92 -2.93
N CYS A 212 -1.49 -11.72 -2.39
CA CYS A 212 -2.74 -10.97 -2.47
C CYS A 212 -2.69 -9.83 -3.50
N ILE A 213 -1.51 -9.52 -4.04
CA ILE A 213 -1.30 -8.59 -5.15
C ILE A 213 -0.68 -9.36 -6.32
N ARG A 214 -1.14 -9.07 -7.54
CA ARG A 214 -0.61 -9.70 -8.76
C ARG A 214 0.88 -9.36 -8.89
N GLN A 215 1.74 -10.38 -9.00
CA GLN A 215 3.18 -10.19 -9.21
C GLN A 215 3.52 -10.22 -10.70
N LYS A 216 4.70 -9.70 -11.05
CA LYS A 216 5.20 -9.77 -12.42
C LYS A 216 5.32 -11.25 -12.84
N GLY A 217 4.81 -11.59 -14.02
CA GLY A 217 4.72 -12.99 -14.43
C GLY A 217 4.60 -13.17 -15.93
N LEU A 218 3.66 -14.01 -16.34
CA LEU A 218 3.39 -14.30 -17.75
C LEU A 218 2.93 -13.03 -18.48
N GLN A 219 3.45 -12.81 -19.68
CA GLN A 219 3.19 -11.60 -20.47
C GLN A 219 1.69 -11.32 -20.68
N GLN A 220 0.89 -12.37 -20.86
CA GLN A 220 -0.57 -12.26 -21.06
C GLN A 220 -1.32 -11.67 -19.84
N HIS A 221 -0.75 -11.73 -18.64
CA HIS A 221 -1.38 -11.20 -17.41
C HIS A 221 -0.81 -9.82 -17.02
N GLU A 222 0.18 -9.30 -17.76
CA GLU A 222 0.85 -8.04 -17.40
C GLU A 222 -0.07 -6.82 -17.52
N ALA A 223 -0.98 -6.79 -18.50
CA ALA A 223 -1.96 -5.71 -18.64
C ALA A 223 -2.89 -5.64 -17.42
N GLN A 224 -3.42 -6.79 -17.00
CA GLN A 224 -4.26 -6.89 -15.81
C GLN A 224 -3.48 -6.52 -14.54
N ARG A 225 -2.22 -6.95 -14.41
CA ARG A 225 -1.35 -6.56 -13.30
C ARG A 225 -1.16 -5.05 -13.23
N VAL A 226 -0.84 -4.40 -14.35
CA VAL A 226 -0.64 -2.94 -14.41
C VAL A 226 -1.92 -2.21 -14.02
N GLU A 227 -3.07 -2.64 -14.53
CA GLU A 227 -4.36 -2.04 -14.16
C GLU A 227 -4.69 -2.21 -12.66
N GLU A 228 -4.47 -3.40 -12.10
CA GLU A 228 -4.66 -3.61 -10.66
C GLU A 228 -3.67 -2.80 -9.82
N TRP A 229 -2.42 -2.68 -10.26
CA TRP A 229 -1.39 -1.95 -9.52
C TRP A 229 -1.68 -0.47 -9.37
N LYS A 230 -2.38 0.15 -10.34
CA LYS A 230 -2.83 1.56 -10.23
C LYS A 230 -3.54 1.84 -8.90
N THR A 231 -4.32 0.88 -8.40
CA THR A 231 -5.03 0.98 -7.12
C THR A 231 -4.38 0.19 -6.00
N ASP A 232 -3.93 -1.03 -6.27
CA ASP A 232 -3.60 -1.98 -5.20
C ASP A 232 -2.26 -1.65 -4.53
N ILE A 233 -1.27 -1.14 -5.28
CA ILE A 233 0.04 -0.74 -4.73
C ILE A 233 -0.07 0.51 -3.83
N PRO A 234 -0.70 1.62 -4.26
CA PRO A 234 -0.86 2.78 -3.39
C PRO A 234 -1.64 2.47 -2.12
N MET A 235 -2.52 1.46 -2.16
CA MET A 235 -3.43 1.09 -1.09
C MET A 235 -2.84 0.11 -0.07
N ILE A 236 -1.61 -0.39 -0.24
CA ILE A 236 -0.98 -1.36 0.69
C ILE A 236 -1.05 -0.87 2.15
N GLY A 237 -0.72 0.40 2.42
CA GLY A 237 -0.75 0.94 3.78
C GLY A 237 -2.14 0.96 4.44
N ARG A 238 -3.24 0.79 3.69
CA ARG A 238 -4.61 0.73 4.23
C ARG A 238 -4.77 -0.41 5.22
N ILE A 239 -4.28 -1.60 4.87
CA ILE A 239 -4.55 -2.78 5.68
C ILE A 239 -3.77 -2.77 6.99
N TYR A 240 -2.53 -2.26 6.95
CA TYR A 240 -1.71 -2.08 8.15
C TYR A 240 -2.21 -0.94 9.05
N ASN A 241 -2.81 0.11 8.46
CA ASN A 241 -3.47 1.17 9.24
C ASN A 241 -4.80 0.77 9.89
N ALA A 242 -5.36 -0.41 9.56
CA ALA A 242 -6.60 -0.90 10.14
C ALA A 242 -6.44 -1.41 11.59
N ARG A 243 -5.25 -1.29 12.21
CA ARG A 243 -4.91 -1.80 13.55
C ARG A 243 -5.20 -3.31 13.67
N LEU A 244 -4.89 -4.04 12.60
CA LEU A 244 -4.91 -5.49 12.60
C LEU A 244 -3.57 -6.00 13.10
N PRO A 245 -3.53 -7.16 13.79
CA PRO A 245 -2.27 -7.77 14.14
C PRO A 245 -1.45 -8.10 12.89
N CYS A 246 -0.15 -7.82 12.93
CA CYS A 246 0.80 -8.05 11.87
C CYS A 246 1.87 -9.03 12.31
N VAL A 247 2.08 -10.10 11.54
CA VAL A 247 3.24 -10.97 11.71
C VAL A 247 4.36 -10.45 10.81
N THR A 248 5.49 -10.06 11.41
CA THR A 248 6.59 -9.40 10.71
C THR A 248 7.80 -10.32 10.59
N TYR A 249 8.16 -10.71 9.37
CA TYR A 249 9.39 -11.44 9.08
C TYR A 249 10.51 -10.48 8.65
N PHE A 250 11.46 -10.24 9.55
CA PHE A 250 12.46 -9.17 9.37
C PHE A 250 13.55 -9.48 8.33
N ASN A 251 13.81 -10.76 8.08
CA ASN A 251 14.96 -11.24 7.30
C ASN A 251 14.54 -11.86 5.95
N GLY A 252 13.24 -11.99 5.71
CA GLY A 252 12.64 -12.66 4.56
C GLY A 252 11.43 -13.48 4.98
N LEU A 253 10.41 -13.58 4.12
CA LEU A 253 9.18 -14.32 4.41
C LEU A 253 9.47 -15.75 4.90
N GLY A 254 8.99 -16.11 6.10
CA GLY A 254 9.17 -17.44 6.67
C GLY A 254 10.60 -17.79 7.09
N LEU A 255 11.56 -16.87 6.98
CA LEU A 255 12.94 -17.07 7.45
C LEU A 255 13.07 -16.77 8.95
N PRO A 256 14.00 -17.42 9.65
CA PRO A 256 14.30 -17.12 11.04
C PRO A 256 14.75 -15.66 11.24
N LEU A 257 14.37 -15.08 12.38
CA LEU A 257 14.90 -13.79 12.81
C LEU A 257 16.39 -13.91 13.14
N GLN A 258 17.21 -13.05 12.54
CA GLN A 258 18.64 -12.92 12.85
C GLN A 258 18.95 -11.47 13.23
N LEU A 259 19.66 -11.29 14.33
CA LEU A 259 19.94 -9.99 14.95
C LEU A 259 21.42 -9.60 14.90
N ASP A 260 22.23 -10.32 14.12
CA ASP A 260 23.62 -9.95 13.97
C ASP A 260 23.76 -8.63 13.20
N ASP A 261 24.85 -7.95 13.52
CA ASP A 261 25.18 -6.61 13.09
C ASP A 261 25.25 -6.45 11.56
N ALA A 262 25.67 -7.49 10.83
CA ALA A 262 25.73 -7.47 9.38
C ALA A 262 24.33 -7.58 8.78
N THR A 263 23.49 -8.44 9.33
CA THR A 263 22.11 -8.63 8.88
C THR A 263 21.24 -7.39 9.12
N LEU A 264 21.33 -6.75 10.28
CA LEU A 264 20.57 -5.53 10.58
C LEU A 264 20.90 -4.37 9.64
N ARG A 265 22.15 -4.31 9.13
CA ARG A 265 22.63 -3.31 8.17
C ARG A 265 22.36 -3.70 6.71
N SER A 266 21.86 -4.91 6.45
CA SER A 266 21.56 -5.36 5.08
C SER A 266 20.45 -4.53 4.44
N GLU A 267 20.63 -4.19 3.17
CA GLU A 267 19.63 -3.49 2.35
C GLU A 267 18.32 -4.28 2.19
N THR A 268 18.39 -5.60 2.38
CA THR A 268 17.22 -6.51 2.33
C THR A 268 16.56 -6.69 3.69
N HIS A 269 17.10 -6.12 4.77
CA HIS A 269 16.48 -6.21 6.09
C HIS A 269 15.23 -5.32 6.16
N TRP A 270 14.19 -5.78 6.85
CA TRP A 270 12.90 -5.12 6.91
C TRP A 270 12.97 -3.65 7.31
N LEU A 271 13.81 -3.29 8.28
CA LEU A 271 13.99 -1.89 8.73
C LEU A 271 14.51 -0.96 7.63
N ASN A 272 15.19 -1.52 6.64
CA ASN A 272 15.88 -0.77 5.59
C ASN A 272 15.08 -0.75 4.28
N ARG A 273 13.87 -1.35 4.23
CA ARG A 273 13.02 -1.35 3.03
C ARG A 273 12.01 -0.21 3.04
N VAL A 274 11.74 0.35 1.87
CA VAL A 274 10.91 1.56 1.74
C VAL A 274 9.44 1.31 2.12
N TRP A 275 8.85 0.22 1.62
CA TRP A 275 7.43 -0.10 1.82
C TRP A 275 7.11 -0.51 3.25
N THR A 276 8.05 -1.17 3.92
CA THR A 276 7.86 -1.64 5.30
C THR A 276 7.65 -0.49 6.31
N LEU A 277 8.01 0.75 5.94
CA LEU A 277 7.77 1.93 6.79
C LEU A 277 6.27 2.14 7.03
N GLN A 278 5.45 2.01 5.98
CA GLN A 278 4.00 2.14 6.12
C GLN A 278 3.32 0.86 6.64
N GLU A 279 4.03 -0.26 6.68
CA GLU A 279 3.55 -1.55 7.19
C GLU A 279 3.78 -1.71 8.70
N GLY A 280 4.64 -0.84 9.27
CA GLY A 280 4.88 -0.78 10.71
C GLY A 280 3.61 -0.45 11.49
N THR A 281 3.21 -1.37 12.37
CA THR A 281 2.05 -1.23 13.25
C THR A 281 2.44 -1.50 14.69
N GLU A 282 1.76 -0.89 15.64
CA GLU A 282 1.96 -1.15 17.08
C GLU A 282 1.49 -2.57 17.45
N GLU A 283 0.54 -3.11 16.69
CA GLU A 283 -0.01 -4.46 16.85
C GLU A 283 0.81 -5.47 16.03
N TRP A 284 2.09 -5.66 16.36
CA TRP A 284 2.97 -6.56 15.61
C TRP A 284 3.45 -7.75 16.46
N LEU A 285 3.77 -8.85 15.78
CA LEU A 285 4.36 -10.07 16.32
C LEU A 285 5.57 -10.43 15.46
N PRO A 286 6.72 -10.82 16.05
CA PRO A 286 7.87 -11.29 15.28
C PRO A 286 7.57 -12.66 14.66
N GLY A 287 7.61 -12.76 13.34
CA GLY A 287 7.62 -14.02 12.62
C GLY A 287 9.01 -14.66 12.63
N GLY A 288 9.07 -15.99 12.54
CA GLY A 288 10.34 -16.71 12.44
C GLY A 288 11.18 -16.67 13.73
N LEU A 289 10.55 -16.47 14.89
CA LEU A 289 11.22 -16.60 16.18
C LEU A 289 11.76 -18.01 16.38
N THR A 290 12.96 -18.10 16.96
CA THR A 290 13.59 -19.36 17.35
C THR A 290 14.04 -19.29 18.80
N ASP A 291 14.18 -20.45 19.44
CA ASP A 291 14.66 -20.55 20.84
C ASP A 291 16.03 -19.90 21.03
N ALA A 292 16.87 -19.86 19.99
CA ALA A 292 18.18 -19.21 20.04
C ALA A 292 18.10 -17.68 20.23
N VAL A 293 17.06 -17.06 19.67
CA VAL A 293 16.82 -15.61 19.80
C VAL A 293 16.05 -15.31 21.09
N LEU A 294 15.12 -16.21 21.46
CA LEU A 294 14.29 -16.12 22.65
C LEU A 294 15.14 -16.25 23.92
N GLY A 295 15.51 -15.11 24.50
CA GLY A 295 16.30 -15.04 25.74
C GLY A 295 17.65 -14.32 25.61
N SER A 296 18.01 -13.87 24.41
CA SER A 296 19.17 -13.01 24.21
C SER A 296 18.90 -11.57 24.65
N ASP A 297 19.90 -10.89 25.23
CA ASP A 297 19.83 -9.45 25.52
C ASP A 297 19.68 -8.62 24.23
N ASP A 298 20.21 -9.12 23.11
CA ASP A 298 20.09 -8.52 21.78
C ASP A 298 18.63 -8.45 21.33
N ALA A 299 17.84 -9.52 21.55
CA ALA A 299 16.42 -9.53 21.21
C ALA A 299 15.62 -8.48 22.01
N ARG A 300 15.94 -8.31 23.30
CA ARG A 300 15.28 -7.27 24.11
C ARG A 300 15.58 -5.88 23.56
N THR A 301 16.85 -5.59 23.30
CA THR A 301 17.30 -4.30 22.76
C THR A 301 16.67 -4.02 21.38
N PHE A 302 16.67 -5.02 20.51
CA PHE A 302 16.04 -4.93 19.19
C PHE A 302 14.55 -4.60 19.30
N PHE A 303 13.77 -5.36 20.07
CA PHE A 303 12.32 -5.15 20.14
C PHE A 303 11.92 -3.91 20.92
N GLN A 304 12.63 -3.54 21.98
CA GLN A 304 12.25 -2.42 22.83
C GLN A 304 12.75 -1.08 22.31
N GLU A 305 13.91 -1.05 21.64
CA GLU A 305 14.56 0.19 21.23
C GLU A 305 14.54 0.35 19.71
N THR A 306 15.04 -0.65 18.98
CA THR A 306 15.24 -0.56 17.52
C THR A 306 13.90 -0.56 16.78
N ILE A 307 13.01 -1.52 17.07
CA ILE A 307 11.70 -1.60 16.41
C ILE A 307 10.81 -0.41 16.79
N LYS A 308 10.72 -0.08 18.08
CA LYS A 308 9.87 1.03 18.54
C LYS A 308 10.28 2.37 17.94
N SER A 309 11.59 2.65 17.84
CA SER A 309 12.07 3.87 17.19
C SER A 309 11.75 3.88 15.69
N SER A 310 11.92 2.74 15.00
CA SER A 310 11.63 2.63 13.57
C SER A 310 10.14 2.66 13.21
N MET A 311 9.25 2.28 14.12
CA MET A 311 7.78 2.31 13.92
C MET A 311 7.15 3.61 14.40
N SER A 312 7.97 4.62 14.75
CA SER A 312 7.48 5.93 15.16
C SER A 312 6.59 6.55 14.06
N ARG A 313 5.38 6.95 14.45
CA ARG A 313 4.41 7.65 13.58
C ARG A 313 4.68 9.15 13.46
N ASP A 314 5.79 9.60 14.02
CA ASP A 314 6.24 10.96 13.83
C ASP A 314 6.56 11.17 12.34
N ARG A 315 5.80 12.04 11.68
CA ARG A 315 5.89 12.27 10.22
C ARG A 315 7.29 12.74 9.81
N THR A 316 8.01 13.33 10.74
CA THR A 316 9.31 13.96 10.58
C THR A 316 10.39 12.93 10.45
N ALA A 317 10.42 12.05 11.44
CA ALA A 317 11.24 10.87 11.51
C ALA A 317 10.91 9.94 10.36
N ALA A 318 9.63 9.83 9.96
CA ALA A 318 9.23 8.94 8.88
C ALA A 318 9.70 9.43 7.50
N VAL A 319 9.59 10.73 7.19
CA VAL A 319 10.19 11.26 5.95
C VAL A 319 11.72 11.13 5.99
N ALA A 320 12.35 11.32 7.15
CA ALA A 320 13.79 11.09 7.27
C ALA A 320 14.19 9.62 7.06
N ALA A 321 13.45 8.70 7.68
CA ALA A 321 13.67 7.27 7.58
C ALA A 321 13.48 6.76 6.15
N ILE A 322 12.48 7.26 5.42
CA ILE A 322 12.22 6.78 4.06
C ILE A 322 13.37 7.08 3.08
N GLN A 323 14.13 8.14 3.34
CA GLN A 323 15.29 8.51 2.53
C GLN A 323 16.48 7.57 2.73
N GLN A 324 16.61 6.99 3.93
CA GLN A 324 17.67 6.05 4.26
C GLN A 324 17.32 4.62 3.84
N ARG A 325 16.05 4.38 3.46
CA ARG A 325 15.55 3.06 3.08
C ARG A 325 15.78 2.77 1.60
N HIS A 326 16.17 1.54 1.33
CA HIS A 326 16.32 0.97 0.00
C HIS A 326 14.94 0.77 -0.66
N CYS A 327 14.83 1.22 -1.90
CA CYS A 327 13.66 1.07 -2.76
C CYS A 327 14.03 0.33 -4.05
N THR A 328 13.07 -0.33 -4.69
CA THR A 328 13.31 -0.92 -6.03
C THR A 328 13.28 0.18 -7.08
N THR A 329 12.38 1.14 -6.92
CA THR A 329 12.30 2.35 -7.75
C THR A 329 12.16 3.59 -6.86
N GLU A 330 12.62 4.75 -7.35
CA GLU A 330 12.41 6.03 -6.64
C GLU A 330 10.92 6.36 -6.49
N LEU A 331 10.07 5.86 -7.39
CA LEU A 331 8.61 5.99 -7.31
C LEU A 331 8.05 5.33 -6.04
N ASP A 332 8.58 4.17 -5.65
CA ASP A 332 8.18 3.48 -4.41
C ASP A 332 8.40 4.35 -3.17
N ARG A 333 9.45 5.17 -3.17
CA ARG A 333 9.74 6.09 -2.07
C ARG A 333 8.68 7.18 -1.96
N VAL A 334 8.16 7.67 -3.07
CA VAL A 334 7.07 8.64 -3.04
C VAL A 334 5.77 7.98 -2.54
N HIS A 335 5.39 6.82 -3.09
CA HIS A 335 4.15 6.16 -2.68
C HIS A 335 4.19 5.63 -1.23
N GLY A 336 5.35 5.17 -0.75
CA GLY A 336 5.54 4.73 0.63
C GLY A 336 5.31 5.83 1.68
N LEU A 337 5.35 7.11 1.29
CA LEU A 337 5.02 8.23 2.16
C LEU A 337 3.52 8.48 2.33
N ALA A 338 2.67 7.97 1.44
CA ALA A 338 1.30 8.45 1.33
C ALA A 338 0.46 8.22 2.60
N TYR A 339 0.50 7.00 3.14
CA TYR A 339 -0.19 6.68 4.39
C TYR A 339 0.49 7.27 5.62
N VAL A 340 1.83 7.35 5.60
CA VAL A 340 2.63 7.97 6.67
C VAL A 340 2.27 9.45 6.85
N LEU A 341 2.14 10.18 5.74
CA LEU A 341 1.75 11.59 5.74
C LEU A 341 0.24 11.80 5.91
N GLY A 342 -0.55 10.72 5.88
CA GLY A 342 -1.99 10.74 6.13
C GLY A 342 -2.78 11.42 5.03
N CYS A 343 -2.47 11.11 3.76
CA CYS A 343 -3.24 11.52 2.59
C CYS A 343 -4.68 10.97 2.66
N GLU A 344 -5.66 11.77 2.26
CA GLU A 344 -7.09 11.36 2.21
C GLU A 344 -7.46 10.69 0.89
N THR A 345 -6.78 11.10 -0.17
CA THR A 345 -6.83 10.56 -1.52
C THR A 345 -5.41 10.12 -1.88
N LEU A 346 -5.21 9.37 -2.96
CA LEU A 346 -3.88 8.88 -3.33
C LEU A 346 -3.65 9.07 -4.84
N PRO A 347 -2.43 9.40 -5.29
CA PRO A 347 -2.12 9.26 -6.70
C PRO A 347 -2.18 7.77 -7.10
N ILE A 348 -2.61 7.48 -8.33
CA ILE A 348 -2.48 6.10 -8.86
C ILE A 348 -1.00 5.73 -9.00
N TYR A 349 -0.68 4.44 -8.89
CA TYR A 349 0.67 3.98 -9.20
C TYR A 349 0.82 3.84 -10.71
N ASP A 350 1.53 4.78 -11.31
CA ASP A 350 1.80 4.83 -12.74
C ASP A 350 3.31 4.77 -12.96
N LEU A 351 3.76 3.69 -13.61
CA LEU A 351 5.18 3.43 -13.87
C LEU A 351 5.80 4.41 -14.86
N ASP A 352 4.97 5.12 -15.64
CA ASP A 352 5.43 6.12 -16.62
C ASP A 352 5.62 7.51 -15.99
N VAL A 353 5.18 7.71 -14.74
CA VAL A 353 5.31 8.99 -14.02
C VAL A 353 6.69 9.10 -13.37
N THR A 354 7.31 10.28 -13.51
CA THR A 354 8.61 10.54 -12.87
C THR A 354 8.46 10.71 -11.35
N PRO A 355 9.50 10.41 -10.54
CA PRO A 355 9.42 10.60 -9.08
C PRO A 355 9.07 12.03 -8.66
N ASP A 356 9.56 13.05 -9.39
CA ASP A 356 9.23 14.45 -9.11
C ASP A 356 7.75 14.76 -9.40
N ASP A 357 7.21 14.26 -10.52
CA ASP A 357 5.79 14.41 -10.84
C ASP A 357 4.91 13.67 -9.83
N ALA A 358 5.30 12.45 -9.45
CA ALA A 358 4.61 11.67 -8.42
C ALA A 358 4.62 12.40 -7.07
N TRP A 359 5.74 13.04 -6.70
CA TRP A 359 5.85 13.84 -5.48
C TRP A 359 4.93 15.05 -5.50
N VAL A 360 4.88 15.78 -6.63
CA VAL A 360 3.95 16.90 -6.83
C VAL A 360 2.49 16.43 -6.70
N LEU A 361 2.14 15.29 -7.30
CA LEU A 361 0.81 14.70 -7.16
C LEU A 361 0.52 14.34 -5.69
N LEU A 362 1.45 13.68 -5.00
CA LEU A 362 1.29 13.31 -3.59
C LEU A 362 1.03 14.53 -2.70
N LEU A 363 1.79 15.62 -2.89
CA LEU A 363 1.60 16.88 -2.15
C LEU A 363 0.18 17.46 -2.35
N LYS A 364 -0.46 17.20 -3.49
CA LYS A 364 -1.85 17.60 -3.72
C LYS A 364 -2.84 16.78 -2.91
N HIS A 365 -2.53 15.52 -2.63
CA HIS A 365 -3.39 14.62 -1.88
C HIS A 365 -3.21 14.72 -0.34
N LEU A 366 -2.21 15.47 0.12
CA LEU A 366 -2.05 15.79 1.54
C LEU A 366 -3.22 16.57 2.10
N ARG A 367 -3.51 16.36 3.39
CA ARG A 367 -4.38 17.27 4.14
C ARG A 367 -3.74 18.65 4.26
N PRO A 368 -4.54 19.72 4.44
CA PRO A 368 -4.01 21.08 4.51
C PRO A 368 -2.91 21.28 5.55
N PHE A 369 -3.04 20.68 6.75
CA PHE A 369 -2.06 20.82 7.82
C PHE A 369 -0.67 20.23 7.48
N PRO A 370 -0.53 18.92 7.13
CA PRO A 370 0.79 18.40 6.74
C PRO A 370 1.36 19.11 5.50
N ARG A 371 0.52 19.61 4.60
CA ARG A 371 0.98 20.43 3.46
C ARG A 371 1.55 21.77 3.91
N THR A 372 0.86 22.52 4.79
CA THR A 372 1.37 23.75 5.41
C THR A 372 2.71 23.46 6.08
N TYR A 373 2.78 22.35 6.81
CA TYR A 373 3.97 21.97 7.56
C TYR A 373 5.19 21.77 6.66
N ILE A 374 5.05 21.02 5.56
CA ILE A 374 6.11 20.83 4.56
C ILE A 374 6.52 22.17 3.91
N ALA A 375 5.55 23.03 3.61
CA ALA A 375 5.83 24.36 3.03
C ALA A 375 6.59 25.27 3.99
N LEU A 376 6.16 25.31 5.26
CA LEU A 376 6.85 26.07 6.31
C LEU A 376 8.28 25.58 6.43
N LEU A 377 8.49 24.26 6.54
CA LEU A 377 9.81 23.68 6.55
C LEU A 377 10.62 24.17 5.36
N HIS A 378 10.14 23.98 4.12
CA HIS A 378 10.83 24.42 2.90
C HIS A 378 11.36 25.85 2.95
N MET A 379 10.54 26.78 3.44
CA MET A 379 10.96 28.17 3.62
C MET A 379 12.07 28.35 4.67
N GLN A 380 12.16 27.49 5.69
CA GLN A 380 13.20 27.55 6.70
C GLN A 380 14.57 27.11 6.18
N TRP A 381 14.65 25.99 5.45
CA TRP A 381 15.92 25.45 4.97
C TRP A 381 16.32 25.97 3.59
N ASN A 382 15.38 26.49 2.80
CA ASN A 382 15.66 27.20 1.56
C ASN A 382 14.96 28.57 1.49
N PRO A 383 15.39 29.57 2.30
CA PRO A 383 14.74 30.89 2.35
C PRO A 383 14.81 31.67 1.03
N SER A 384 15.79 31.35 0.19
CA SER A 384 15.94 31.91 -1.15
C SER A 384 15.03 31.27 -2.20
N SER A 385 14.37 30.14 -1.87
CA SER A 385 13.48 29.47 -2.81
C SER A 385 12.30 30.36 -3.15
N THR A 386 11.98 30.41 -4.44
CA THR A 386 10.73 31.03 -4.90
C THR A 386 9.57 30.05 -4.96
N SER A 387 9.83 28.76 -4.67
CA SER A 387 8.81 27.72 -4.56
C SER A 387 8.28 27.66 -3.14
N LEU A 388 6.98 27.47 -2.99
CA LEU A 388 6.34 27.27 -1.68
C LEU A 388 6.59 25.85 -1.15
N LEU A 389 6.66 24.87 -2.04
CA LEU A 389 6.84 23.46 -1.70
C LEU A 389 8.17 22.97 -2.30
N PRO A 390 8.85 22.04 -1.62
CA PRO A 390 10.11 21.50 -2.10
C PRO A 390 9.88 20.56 -3.29
N SER A 391 10.84 20.51 -4.21
CA SER A 391 10.97 19.35 -5.10
C SER A 391 11.30 18.09 -4.30
N PHE A 392 11.19 16.93 -4.94
CA PHE A 392 11.57 15.69 -4.25
C PHE A 392 13.05 15.70 -3.91
N GLU A 393 13.90 16.16 -4.83
CA GLU A 393 15.35 16.30 -4.62
C GLU A 393 15.70 17.27 -3.49
N GLU A 394 15.04 18.43 -3.44
CA GLU A 394 15.24 19.39 -2.34
C GLU A 394 14.93 18.72 -1.00
N LEU A 395 13.80 18.00 -0.88
CA LEU A 395 13.42 17.32 0.36
C LEU A 395 14.50 16.34 0.83
N LYS A 396 15.12 15.60 -0.10
CA LYS A 396 16.23 14.68 0.19
C LYS A 396 17.42 15.41 0.78
N MET A 397 17.80 16.54 0.17
CA MET A 397 18.93 17.34 0.63
C MET A 397 18.69 17.95 2.02
N ALA A 398 17.46 18.42 2.30
CA ALA A 398 17.09 19.00 3.59
C ALA A 398 17.37 18.04 4.76
N ILE A 399 16.93 16.80 4.58
CA ILE A 399 16.91 15.78 5.62
C ILE A 399 18.32 15.28 5.91
N ALA A 400 19.18 15.21 4.90
CA ALA A 400 20.57 14.81 5.07
C ALA A 400 21.39 15.80 5.95
N GLY A 401 20.95 17.06 6.05
CA GLY A 401 21.65 18.12 6.78
C GLY A 401 21.11 18.43 8.18
N LEU A 402 20.00 17.84 8.61
CA LEU A 402 19.30 18.25 9.84
C LEU A 402 19.45 17.23 10.98
N SER A 403 19.96 17.70 12.12
CA SER A 403 19.80 17.01 13.41
C SER A 403 18.31 17.01 13.78
N VAL A 404 17.72 15.83 13.94
CA VAL A 404 16.31 15.60 14.33
C VAL A 404 16.08 16.01 15.79
N LYS A 405 16.31 17.29 16.14
CA LYS A 405 15.93 17.83 17.45
C LYS A 405 14.62 18.58 17.31
N GLN A 406 13.58 17.90 17.78
CA GLN A 406 12.27 18.40 18.20
C GLN A 406 11.61 19.43 17.28
N TRP A 407 10.85 18.89 16.33
CA TRP A 407 9.88 19.63 15.53
C TRP A 407 8.67 19.96 16.43
N SER A 408 8.80 21.02 17.23
CA SER A 408 7.73 21.54 18.08
C SER A 408 6.86 22.49 17.26
N THR A 409 5.69 22.02 16.80
CA THR A 409 4.66 22.92 16.27
C THR A 409 3.82 23.44 17.43
N SER A 410 4.06 24.70 17.81
CA SER A 410 3.03 25.49 18.49
C SER A 410 1.81 25.60 17.58
N SER A 411 0.62 25.65 18.19
CA SER A 411 -0.69 25.55 17.56
C SER A 411 -0.98 26.68 16.54
N CYS A 412 -0.48 26.56 15.32
CA CYS A 412 -0.92 27.42 14.22
C CYS A 412 -2.09 26.75 13.49
N ASP A 413 -3.28 27.36 13.60
CA ASP A 413 -4.52 26.97 12.89
C ASP A 413 -4.48 27.26 11.37
N THR A 414 -3.27 27.47 10.81
CA THR A 414 -3.01 27.86 9.43
C THR A 414 -3.08 26.68 8.46
N ARG A 415 -3.87 26.81 7.39
CA ARG A 415 -4.17 25.69 6.48
C ARG A 415 -3.89 26.08 5.03
N LEU A 416 -2.95 25.37 4.39
CA LEU A 416 -2.66 25.51 2.97
C LEU A 416 -3.59 24.58 2.18
N SER A 417 -4.61 25.15 1.55
CA SER A 417 -5.62 24.48 0.74
C SER A 417 -5.31 24.62 -0.76
N ILE A 418 -5.92 23.78 -1.60
CA ILE A 418 -5.77 23.85 -3.07
C ILE A 418 -7.02 24.52 -3.64
N VAL A 419 -6.83 25.49 -4.56
CA VAL A 419 -7.91 26.31 -5.14
C VAL A 419 -8.68 25.56 -6.22
N GLU A 420 -7.98 24.75 -7.00
CA GLU A 420 -8.57 23.93 -8.06
C GLU A 420 -8.64 22.46 -7.63
N PRO A 421 -9.84 21.89 -7.48
CA PRO A 421 -10.02 20.50 -7.09
C PRO A 421 -9.80 19.51 -8.24
N SER A 422 -9.29 19.93 -9.41
CA SER A 422 -8.79 19.00 -10.43
C SER A 422 -7.51 18.34 -9.92
N GLN A 423 -7.68 17.46 -8.94
CA GLN A 423 -6.62 16.70 -8.26
C GLN A 423 -5.83 15.79 -9.20
N GLY A 424 -6.27 15.65 -10.46
CA GLY A 424 -5.71 14.72 -11.45
C GLY A 424 -4.84 15.32 -12.56
N GLU A 425 -4.51 16.62 -12.58
CA GLU A 425 -3.52 17.14 -13.54
C GLU A 425 -2.13 17.19 -12.90
N SER A 426 -1.05 16.82 -13.61
CA SER A 426 0.34 16.96 -13.13
C SER A 426 0.79 18.44 -12.99
N ARG A 427 0.00 19.40 -13.50
CA ARG A 427 0.33 20.83 -13.45
C ARG A 427 0.41 21.37 -12.02
N PRO A 428 1.30 22.34 -11.71
CA PRO A 428 1.35 22.97 -10.40
C PRO A 428 -0.04 23.46 -9.97
N GLY A 429 -0.54 22.99 -8.82
CA GLY A 429 -1.82 23.44 -8.30
C GLY A 429 -1.75 24.91 -7.91
N THR A 430 -2.86 25.65 -8.05
CA THR A 430 -2.97 26.93 -7.35
C THR A 430 -3.27 26.61 -5.88
N TYR A 431 -2.51 27.18 -4.95
CA TYR A 431 -2.71 27.02 -3.50
C TYR A 431 -3.28 28.31 -2.89
N ILE A 432 -4.22 28.17 -1.94
CA ILE A 432 -4.68 29.24 -1.05
C ILE A 432 -4.22 28.91 0.36
N HIS A 433 -3.68 29.91 1.04
CA HIS A 433 -3.38 29.82 2.45
C HIS A 433 -4.50 30.52 3.23
N GLU A 434 -5.29 29.76 3.99
CA GLU A 434 -6.27 30.32 4.92
C GLU A 434 -5.60 30.49 6.28
N ALA A 435 -5.51 31.74 6.73
CA ALA A 435 -5.02 32.10 8.06
C ALA A 435 -6.09 32.92 8.79
N GLU A 436 -6.59 32.40 9.91
CA GLU A 436 -7.23 33.23 10.94
C GLU A 436 -6.12 33.74 11.86
N PHE A 437 -5.80 35.02 11.77
CA PHE A 437 -4.81 35.66 12.63
C PHE A 437 -5.53 36.39 13.77
N LEU A 438 -5.36 35.93 15.01
CA LEU A 438 -5.81 36.62 16.23
C LEU A 438 -4.58 37.08 17.02
N GLY A 439 -3.97 38.20 16.63
CA GLY A 439 -2.94 38.87 17.43
C GLY A 439 -1.92 39.70 16.64
N GLU A 440 -1.42 40.77 17.26
CA GLU A 440 -0.22 41.50 16.82
C GLU A 440 1.02 40.89 17.48
N LEU A 441 2.06 40.63 16.69
CA LEU A 441 3.40 40.31 17.20
C LEU A 441 4.40 41.24 16.50
N SER A 442 5.20 41.97 17.28
CA SER A 442 6.28 42.84 16.80
C SER A 442 7.63 42.25 17.21
N VAL A 443 8.71 42.51 16.45
CA VAL A 443 10.06 42.82 16.96
C VAL A 443 10.98 43.35 15.83
N SER A 444 11.88 44.23 16.25
CA SER A 444 12.95 44.99 15.60
C SER A 444 14.13 44.19 15.02
N GLN A 445 14.80 44.80 14.03
CA GLN A 445 16.02 44.33 13.36
C GLN A 445 17.25 44.19 14.30
N PRO A 446 18.18 43.23 14.05
CA PRO A 446 19.54 43.30 14.58
C PRO A 446 20.53 43.89 13.57
N TRP A 447 21.41 44.76 14.09
CA TRP A 447 22.63 45.27 13.45
C TRP A 447 23.76 44.20 13.47
N PRO A 448 24.79 44.33 12.62
CA PRO A 448 25.84 43.32 12.49
C PRO A 448 26.84 43.36 13.66
N GLY A 449 27.00 42.23 14.34
CA GLY A 449 28.08 41.99 15.31
C GLY A 449 27.58 41.58 16.68
N GLY A 450 27.60 40.28 16.97
CA GLY A 450 27.38 39.75 18.32
C GLY A 450 26.79 38.35 18.30
N ASP A 451 27.52 37.42 18.90
CA ASP A 451 27.15 36.02 19.11
C ASP A 451 25.76 35.87 19.74
N CYS A 452 24.81 35.24 19.03
CA CYS A 452 23.63 34.58 19.57
C CYS A 452 22.95 33.71 18.50
N SER A 453 22.54 32.50 18.89
CA SER A 453 21.90 31.48 18.06
C SER A 453 20.62 31.98 17.34
N PRO A 454 20.39 31.61 16.06
CA PRO A 454 19.25 32.14 15.30
C PRO A 454 17.94 31.39 15.60
N SER A 455 16.87 32.15 15.89
CA SER A 455 15.47 31.74 15.70
C SER A 455 14.97 32.27 14.36
N LEU A 456 14.14 31.49 13.67
CA LEU A 456 13.73 31.74 12.29
C LEU A 456 12.26 32.22 12.26
N ASP A 457 12.05 33.51 12.03
CA ASP A 457 10.72 34.14 11.93
C ASP A 457 10.40 34.53 10.47
N LEU A 458 9.29 34.02 9.94
CA LEU A 458 8.79 34.28 8.58
C LEU A 458 7.64 35.32 8.62
N PHE A 459 7.70 36.34 7.75
CA PHE A 459 6.76 37.47 7.70
C PHE A 459 5.84 37.39 6.48
N PHE A 460 4.53 37.56 6.66
CA PHE A 460 3.57 37.86 5.59
C PHE A 460 2.74 39.09 5.97
N PRO A 461 2.54 40.10 5.09
CA PRO A 461 1.82 41.30 5.46
C PRO A 461 0.37 41.00 5.82
N THR A 462 -0.20 41.86 6.65
CA THR A 462 -1.61 41.87 7.05
C THR A 462 -2.48 42.46 5.95
N ASN A 463 -3.29 41.60 5.35
CA ASN A 463 -4.60 41.86 4.72
C ASN A 463 -5.16 40.47 4.37
N ARG A 464 -6.47 40.34 4.15
CA ARG A 464 -7.02 39.13 3.49
C ARG A 464 -6.38 39.01 2.10
N TYR A 465 -5.28 38.28 2.00
CA TYR A 465 -4.64 38.01 0.73
C TYR A 465 -5.20 36.69 0.18
N LYS A 466 -6.05 36.79 -0.85
CA LYS A 466 -6.14 35.73 -1.83
C LYS A 466 -4.83 35.76 -2.61
N TYR A 467 -3.86 34.95 -2.22
CA TYR A 467 -2.70 34.74 -3.08
C TYR A 467 -3.17 33.92 -4.29
N ARG A 468 -3.24 34.56 -5.46
CA ARG A 468 -3.40 33.88 -6.74
C ARG A 468 -2.00 33.64 -7.29
N ILE A 469 -1.42 32.48 -7.02
CA ILE A 469 -0.13 32.10 -7.61
C ILE A 469 -0.39 31.64 -9.04
N LEU A 470 -0.40 32.57 -10.00
CA LEU A 470 -0.37 32.26 -11.43
C LEU A 470 1.09 32.03 -11.82
N ARG A 471 1.46 30.82 -12.24
CA ARG A 471 2.65 30.62 -13.07
C ARG A 471 2.30 29.86 -14.35
N SER A 472 2.50 30.55 -15.47
CA SER A 472 2.74 29.95 -16.78
C SER A 472 4.20 29.49 -16.86
N ILE A 473 4.45 28.28 -17.33
CA ILE A 473 5.79 27.82 -17.73
C ILE A 473 6.11 28.48 -19.09
N PRO A 474 7.30 29.06 -19.31
CA PRO A 474 7.65 29.58 -20.62
C PRO A 474 7.87 28.41 -21.58
N SER A 475 7.17 28.42 -22.72
CA SER A 475 7.51 27.55 -23.84
C SER A 475 8.89 27.93 -24.37
N ARG A 476 9.75 26.93 -24.57
CA ARG A 476 10.98 27.11 -25.34
C ARG A 476 10.60 27.46 -26.77
N HIS A 477 10.65 28.76 -27.12
CA HIS A 477 11.11 29.33 -28.39
C HIS A 477 10.73 30.81 -28.48
N GLN A 478 11.70 31.71 -28.26
CA GLN A 478 12.10 32.76 -29.22
C GLN A 478 13.11 33.71 -28.57
N VAL A 479 14.22 33.89 -29.29
CA VAL A 479 15.20 34.96 -29.10
C VAL A 479 14.69 36.19 -29.86
N GLN A 480 14.57 37.35 -29.21
CA GLN A 480 15.18 38.63 -29.63
C GLN A 480 14.67 39.86 -28.84
N CYS A 481 15.67 40.60 -28.33
CA CYS A 481 15.82 42.05 -28.25
C CYS A 481 14.70 42.98 -27.73
N GLY A 482 15.02 43.66 -26.61
CA GLY A 482 14.94 45.12 -26.52
C GLY A 482 13.80 45.71 -25.68
N GLY A 483 14.17 46.56 -24.71
CA GLY A 483 13.29 47.59 -24.17
C GLY A 483 12.99 47.49 -22.67
N SER A 484 13.59 48.39 -21.89
CA SER A 484 13.17 48.71 -20.53
C SER A 484 11.72 49.18 -20.51
N LEU A 485 10.94 48.83 -19.48
CA LEU A 485 9.91 49.72 -18.92
C LEU A 485 9.45 49.25 -17.53
N LEU A 486 9.54 50.19 -16.58
CA LEU A 486 8.89 50.22 -15.28
C LEU A 486 7.36 50.14 -15.40
N GLY A 487 6.73 49.61 -14.35
CA GLY A 487 5.27 49.67 -14.10
C GLY A 487 4.68 48.28 -13.98
N GLY A 488 3.84 47.93 -13.01
CA GLY A 488 3.15 48.65 -11.96
C GLY A 488 2.10 47.66 -11.44
N LEU A 489 2.01 47.48 -10.12
CA LEU A 489 1.02 46.61 -9.49
C LEU A 489 -0.39 47.15 -9.75
N THR A 490 -1.19 46.46 -10.56
CA THR A 490 -2.64 46.72 -10.65
C THR A 490 -3.44 45.68 -9.86
N ARG A 491 -4.15 46.20 -8.84
CA ARG A 491 -5.22 45.54 -8.08
C ARG A 491 -6.40 45.19 -8.99
N ARG A 492 -6.86 43.94 -8.97
CA ARG A 492 -8.27 43.57 -9.10
C ARG A 492 -8.58 42.37 -8.22
#